data_AF-A0A2X3E1F4-F1
#
_entry.id   AF-A0A2X3E1F4-F1
#
_cell.length_a   1.000
_cell.length_b   1.000
_cell.length_c   1.000
_cell.angle_alpha   90.00
_cell.angle_beta   90.00
_cell.angle_gamma   90.00
#
_symmetry.space_group_name_H-M   'P 1'
#
loop_
_entity.id
_entity.type
_entity.pdbx_description
1 polymer ?
#
loop_
_entity_poly.entity_id
_entity_poly.type
_entity_poly.pdbx_seq_one_letter_code
_entity_poly.pdbx_strand_id
1 'polypeptide(L)'
;MIGRVTETLSKITGSLGNGERHALPGVIRDDLLQYGKLPLCLFICIIVTAVTVVTTAHHTRLLTAQREQLVLERDALDIEWRNLILEENALGDHSRVERIATDKLQMQHVDPSKENIVVQK
;
A
#
# COMPACT_ATOMS: atom_id res chain seq x y z
N MET A 1 -33.47 39.37 77.88
CA MET A 1 -34.21 39.30 76.60
C MET A 1 -33.35 39.67 75.38
N ILE A 2 -32.21 40.37 75.56
CA ILE A 2 -31.36 40.87 74.46
C ILE A 2 -30.51 39.77 73.77
N GLY A 3 -30.07 38.72 74.49
CA GLY A 3 -29.19 37.68 73.92
C GLY A 3 -29.79 36.83 72.79
N ARG A 4 -31.11 36.58 72.80
CA ARG A 4 -31.78 35.79 71.74
C ARG A 4 -31.83 36.54 70.41
N VAL A 5 -31.90 37.87 70.44
CA VAL A 5 -31.96 38.69 69.22
C VAL A 5 -30.61 38.66 68.51
N THR A 6 -29.50 38.74 69.26
CA THR A 6 -28.14 38.69 68.70
C THR A 6 -27.83 37.35 68.04
N GLU A 7 -28.32 36.26 68.63
CA GLU A 7 -28.17 34.91 68.09
C GLU A 7 -28.97 34.72 66.79
N THR A 8 -30.19 35.29 66.72
CA THR A 8 -30.99 35.27 65.49
C THR A 8 -30.37 36.11 64.36
N LEU A 9 -29.79 37.26 64.66
CA LEU A 9 -29.13 38.10 63.65
C LEU A 9 -27.83 37.48 63.13
N SER A 10 -27.06 36.82 64.01
CA SER A 10 -25.86 36.06 63.61
C SER A 10 -26.23 34.88 62.71
N LYS A 11 -27.28 34.13 63.05
CA LYS A 11 -27.74 32.98 62.26
C LYS A 11 -28.28 33.40 60.89
N ILE A 12 -28.97 34.53 60.79
CA ILE A 12 -29.46 35.09 59.51
C ILE A 12 -28.27 35.61 58.67
N THR A 13 -27.30 36.30 59.28
CA THR A 13 -26.11 36.81 58.57
C THR A 13 -25.19 35.69 58.09
N GLY A 14 -25.01 34.62 58.89
CA GLY A 14 -24.25 33.43 58.49
C GLY A 14 -24.94 32.60 57.40
N SER A 15 -26.27 32.64 57.31
CA SER A 15 -27.04 31.94 56.28
C SER A 15 -27.05 32.67 54.93
N LEU A 16 -26.88 34.00 54.89
CA LEU A 16 -26.80 34.76 53.63
C LEU A 16 -25.43 34.63 52.93
N GLY A 17 -24.39 34.17 53.63
CA GLY A 17 -23.02 34.12 53.09
C GLY A 17 -22.63 32.83 52.35
N ASN A 18 -23.43 31.75 52.45
CA ASN A 18 -22.93 30.41 52.15
C ASN A 18 -23.75 29.60 51.12
N GLY A 19 -24.85 30.15 50.58
CA GLY A 19 -25.80 29.40 49.73
C GLY A 19 -25.59 29.50 48.21
N GLU A 20 -24.88 30.53 47.71
CA GLU A 20 -24.94 30.87 46.27
C GLU A 20 -23.59 31.14 45.62
N ARG A 21 -22.47 30.71 46.22
CA ARG A 21 -21.14 30.89 45.62
C ARG A 21 -20.58 29.67 44.89
N HIS A 22 -21.35 28.58 44.74
CA HIS A 22 -20.84 27.32 44.19
C HIS A 22 -21.61 26.73 42.99
N ALA A 23 -22.66 27.37 42.46
CA ALA A 23 -23.54 26.68 41.49
C ALA A 23 -23.36 27.05 40.00
N LEU A 24 -22.61 28.09 39.64
CA LEU A 24 -22.56 28.56 38.24
C LEU A 24 -21.19 28.34 37.56
N PRO A 25 -20.05 28.72 38.14
CA PRO A 25 -18.75 28.53 37.48
C PRO A 25 -18.39 27.05 37.36
N GLY A 26 -18.75 26.24 38.37
CA GLY A 26 -18.50 24.81 38.40
C GLY A 26 -19.29 24.05 37.34
N VAL A 27 -20.58 24.38 37.18
CA VAL A 27 -21.47 23.73 36.20
C VAL A 27 -21.08 24.10 34.77
N ILE A 28 -20.71 25.36 34.50
CA ILE A 28 -20.21 25.76 33.17
C ILE A 28 -18.88 25.06 32.86
N ARG A 29 -18.01 24.90 33.86
CA ARG A 29 -16.75 24.18 33.66
C ARG A 29 -16.98 22.70 33.40
N ASP A 30 -17.92 22.08 34.11
CA ASP A 30 -18.30 20.68 33.90
C ASP A 30 -19.02 20.48 32.56
N ASP A 31 -19.93 21.37 32.16
CA ASP A 31 -20.57 21.32 30.83
C ASP A 31 -19.52 21.52 29.73
N LEU A 32 -18.63 22.51 29.85
CA LEU A 32 -17.56 22.73 28.87
C LEU A 32 -16.59 21.55 28.80
N LEU A 33 -16.29 20.90 29.93
CA LEU A 33 -15.49 19.67 29.96
C LEU A 33 -16.26 18.46 29.44
N GLN A 34 -17.58 18.39 29.63
CA GLN A 34 -18.42 17.29 29.17
C GLN A 34 -18.66 17.35 27.65
N TYR A 35 -18.96 18.53 27.11
CA TYR A 35 -19.01 18.77 25.65
C TYR A 35 -17.62 18.81 25.02
N GLY A 36 -16.58 19.19 25.78
CA GLY A 36 -15.18 19.25 25.34
C GLY A 36 -14.51 17.88 25.14
N LYS A 37 -15.09 16.79 25.66
CA LYS A 37 -14.61 15.42 25.40
C LYS A 37 -14.72 15.02 23.93
N LEU A 38 -15.79 15.45 23.25
CA LEU A 38 -16.01 15.19 21.82
C LEU A 38 -14.94 15.82 20.91
N PRO A 39 -14.65 17.14 20.99
CA PRO A 39 -13.58 17.74 20.19
C PRO A 39 -12.20 17.22 20.58
N LEU A 40 -11.94 16.91 21.86
CA LEU A 40 -10.69 16.28 22.27
C LEU A 40 -10.51 14.90 21.65
N CYS A 41 -11.57 14.09 21.63
CA CYS A 41 -11.57 12.78 20.99
C CYS A 41 -11.34 12.89 19.48
N LEU A 42 -12.05 13.81 18.80
CA LEU A 42 -11.84 14.11 17.38
C LEU A 42 -10.42 14.57 17.09
N PHE A 43 -9.84 15.41 17.94
CA PHE A 43 -8.46 15.88 17.80
C PHE A 43 -7.47 14.71 17.86
N ILE A 44 -7.65 13.80 18.82
CA ILE A 44 -6.83 12.58 18.93
C ILE A 44 -7.03 11.70 17.68
N CYS A 45 -8.27 11.50 17.22
CA CYS A 45 -8.55 10.74 16.00
C CYS A 45 -7.85 11.34 14.78
N ILE A 46 -7.81 12.66 14.64
CA ILE A 46 -7.10 13.35 13.54
C ILE A 46 -5.60 13.09 13.62
N ILE A 47 -4.99 13.19 14.82
CA ILE A 47 -3.57 12.90 15.01
C ILE A 47 -3.25 11.46 14.63
N VAL A 48 -4.05 10.50 15.11
CA VAL A 48 -3.88 9.08 14.77
C VAL A 48 -3.98 8.87 13.27
N THR A 49 -4.98 9.47 12.63
CA THR A 49 -5.18 9.38 11.18
C THR A 49 -3.99 9.96 10.41
N ALA A 50 -3.48 11.12 10.83
CA ALA A 50 -2.33 11.75 10.21
C ALA A 50 -1.07 10.86 10.29
N VAL A 51 -0.80 10.28 11.46
CA VAL A 51 0.32 9.35 11.65
C VAL A 51 0.14 8.10 10.78
N THR A 52 -1.04 7.49 10.78
CA THR A 52 -1.34 6.30 9.96
C THR A 52 -1.17 6.54 8.46
N VAL A 53 -1.60 7.70 7.96
CA VAL A 53 -1.44 8.05 6.55
C VAL A 53 0.05 8.19 6.20
N VAL A 54 0.83 8.86 7.04
CA VAL A 54 2.28 9.03 6.83
C VAL A 54 3.01 7.70 6.88
N THR A 55 2.70 6.83 7.85
CA THR A 55 3.34 5.51 7.95
C THR A 55 2.97 4.61 6.78
N THR A 56 1.72 4.67 6.32
CA THR A 56 1.24 3.96 5.13
C THR A 56 2.01 4.43 3.89
N ALA A 57 2.12 5.75 3.66
CA ALA A 57 2.90 6.29 2.55
C ALA A 57 4.38 5.87 2.59
N HIS A 58 4.97 5.81 3.78
CA HIS A 58 6.35 5.33 3.95
C HIS A 58 6.47 3.83 3.63
N HIS A 59 5.53 3.01 4.12
CA HIS A 59 5.50 1.58 3.78
C HIS A 59 5.26 1.34 2.29
N THR A 60 4.37 2.10 1.66
CA THR A 60 4.14 2.03 0.22
C THR A 60 5.42 2.31 -0.56
N ARG A 61 6.20 3.32 -0.18
CA ARG A 61 7.48 3.61 -0.84
C ARG A 61 8.48 2.47 -0.71
N LEU A 62 8.59 1.86 0.48
CA LEU A 62 9.52 0.74 0.71
C LEU A 62 9.10 -0.52 -0.06
N LEU A 63 7.81 -0.87 -0.01
CA LEU A 63 7.26 -2.02 -0.72
C LEU A 63 7.33 -1.85 -2.24
N THR A 64 7.15 -0.62 -2.74
CA THR A 64 7.27 -0.31 -4.17
C THR A 64 8.71 -0.49 -4.65
N ALA A 65 9.71 -0.05 -3.87
CA ALA A 65 11.12 -0.24 -4.22
C ALA A 65 11.51 -1.73 -4.32
N GLN A 66 11.04 -2.56 -3.39
CA GLN A 66 11.28 -4.02 -3.46
C GLN A 66 10.60 -4.64 -4.68
N ARG A 67 9.35 -4.25 -4.97
CA ARG A 67 8.63 -4.72 -6.15
C ARG A 67 9.34 -4.32 -7.43
N GLU A 68 9.80 -3.08 -7.53
CA GLU A 68 10.55 -2.57 -8.69
C GLU A 68 11.82 -3.39 -8.94
N GLN A 69 12.56 -3.75 -7.88
CA GLN A 69 13.77 -4.57 -8.02
C GLN A 69 13.47 -5.97 -8.59
N LEU A 70 12.44 -6.67 -8.09
CA LEU A 70 12.05 -7.97 -8.65
C LEU A 70 11.55 -7.87 -10.10
N VAL A 71 10.86 -6.77 -10.44
CA VAL A 71 10.40 -6.53 -11.81
C VAL A 71 11.59 -6.34 -12.75
N LEU A 72 12.61 -5.58 -12.32
CA LEU A 72 13.84 -5.40 -13.11
C LEU A 72 14.58 -6.70 -13.35
N GLU A 73 14.71 -7.56 -12.34
CA GLU A 73 15.32 -8.88 -12.50
C GLU A 73 14.53 -9.75 -13.48
N ARG A 74 13.20 -9.78 -13.33
CA ARG A 74 12.31 -10.51 -14.23
C ARG A 74 12.46 -10.02 -15.68
N ASP A 75 12.55 -8.73 -15.89
CA ASP A 75 12.69 -8.15 -17.23
C ASP A 75 14.06 -8.45 -17.84
N ALA A 76 15.13 -8.48 -17.03
CA ALA A 76 16.45 -8.91 -17.49
C ALA A 76 16.43 -10.37 -17.98
N LEU A 77 15.83 -11.28 -17.20
CA LEU A 77 15.67 -12.69 -17.60
C LEU A 77 14.81 -12.84 -18.86
N ASP A 78 13.75 -12.05 -19.01
CA ASP A 78 12.86 -12.07 -20.18
C ASP A 78 13.59 -11.60 -21.46
N ILE A 79 14.57 -10.69 -21.32
CA ILE A 79 15.45 -10.29 -22.43
C ILE A 79 16.41 -11.42 -22.79
N GLU A 80 17.08 -12.03 -21.81
CA GLU A 80 18.00 -13.15 -22.05
C GLU A 80 17.29 -14.33 -22.70
N TRP A 81 16.10 -14.68 -22.21
CA TRP A 81 15.27 -15.74 -22.77
C TRP A 81 14.91 -15.46 -24.25
N ARG A 82 14.50 -14.23 -24.56
CA ARG A 82 14.21 -13.84 -25.96
C ARG A 82 15.44 -13.94 -26.83
N ASN A 83 16.60 -13.53 -26.33
CA ASN A 83 17.85 -13.65 -27.07
C ASN A 83 18.20 -15.12 -27.36
N LEU A 84 18.05 -16.00 -26.36
CA LEU A 84 18.30 -17.43 -26.51
C LEU A 84 17.36 -18.07 -27.54
N ILE A 85 16.07 -17.69 -27.53
CA ILE A 85 15.11 -18.13 -28.55
C ILE A 85 15.55 -17.68 -29.94
N LEU A 86 15.99 -16.43 -30.10
CA LEU A 86 16.46 -15.93 -31.40
C LEU A 86 17.71 -16.69 -31.86
N GLU A 87 18.62 -17.02 -30.94
CA GLU A 87 19.81 -17.83 -31.23
C GLU A 87 19.42 -19.26 -31.63
N GLU A 88 18.51 -19.92 -30.91
CA GLU A 88 18.02 -21.26 -31.26
C GLU A 88 17.29 -21.27 -32.62
N ASN A 89 16.45 -20.26 -32.90
CA ASN A 89 15.78 -20.16 -34.20
C ASN A 89 16.82 -19.92 -35.31
N ALA A 90 17.79 -19.02 -35.12
CA ALA A 90 18.87 -18.81 -36.09
C ALA A 90 19.72 -20.08 -36.33
N LEU A 91 19.92 -20.90 -35.30
CA LEU A 91 20.62 -22.19 -35.39
C LEU A 91 19.74 -23.32 -35.95
N GLY A 92 18.42 -23.21 -35.82
CA GLY A 92 17.42 -24.21 -36.18
C GLY A 92 16.90 -24.11 -37.62
N ASP A 93 16.84 -22.91 -38.20
CA ASP A 93 15.99 -22.66 -39.38
C ASP A 93 16.59 -23.09 -40.74
N HIS A 94 17.90 -23.36 -40.85
CA HIS A 94 18.43 -23.82 -42.15
C HIS A 94 19.76 -24.58 -42.13
N SER A 95 20.72 -24.16 -41.32
CA SER A 95 22.12 -24.58 -41.50
C SER A 95 22.38 -26.05 -41.17
N ARG A 96 21.71 -26.64 -40.18
CA ARG A 96 22.11 -27.96 -39.67
C ARG A 96 21.54 -29.12 -40.48
N VAL A 97 20.29 -29.03 -40.93
CA VAL A 97 19.66 -30.10 -41.72
C VAL A 97 20.18 -30.07 -43.16
N GLU A 98 20.31 -28.88 -43.76
CA GLU A 98 20.84 -28.72 -45.12
C GLU A 98 22.32 -29.13 -45.21
N ARG A 99 23.14 -28.75 -44.22
CA ARG A 99 24.57 -29.15 -44.20
C ARG A 99 24.76 -30.64 -43.93
N ILE A 100 23.93 -31.28 -43.10
CA ILE A 100 23.98 -32.74 -42.92
C ILE A 100 23.52 -33.46 -44.19
N ALA A 101 22.47 -32.98 -44.86
CA ALA A 101 21.99 -33.56 -46.12
C ALA A 101 22.99 -33.37 -47.29
N THR A 102 23.69 -32.25 -47.33
CA THR A 102 24.67 -31.95 -48.39
C THR A 102 26.01 -32.65 -48.12
N ASP A 103 26.57 -32.53 -46.91
CA ASP A 103 27.92 -33.06 -46.59
C ASP A 103 27.93 -34.57 -46.32
N LYS A 104 26.94 -35.11 -45.59
CA LYS A 104 26.93 -36.56 -45.25
C LYS A 104 26.17 -37.42 -46.25
N LEU A 105 25.12 -36.88 -46.88
CA LEU A 105 24.28 -37.64 -47.82
C LEU A 105 24.58 -37.32 -49.29
N GLN A 106 25.50 -36.39 -49.60
CA GLN A 106 25.80 -35.92 -50.96
C GLN A 106 24.55 -35.61 -51.78
N MET A 107 23.50 -35.09 -51.14
CA MET A 107 22.29 -34.70 -51.85
C MET A 107 22.58 -33.43 -52.65
N GLN A 108 22.80 -33.60 -53.94
CA GLN A 108 22.87 -32.52 -54.92
C GLN A 108 21.46 -32.30 -55.48
N HIS A 109 21.05 -31.04 -55.63
CA HIS A 109 19.80 -30.72 -56.32
C HIS A 109 19.88 -31.28 -57.75
N VAL A 110 19.09 -32.33 -58.02
CA VAL A 110 19.12 -33.01 -59.32
C VAL A 110 18.40 -32.16 -60.35
N ASP A 111 19.12 -31.91 -61.45
CA ASP A 111 18.63 -31.21 -62.64
C ASP A 111 17.35 -31.90 -63.17
N PRO A 112 16.29 -31.15 -63.55
CA PRO A 112 14.99 -31.69 -63.98
C PRO A 112 15.04 -32.66 -65.17
N SER A 113 16.20 -32.84 -65.80
CA SER A 113 16.43 -33.79 -66.88
C SER A 113 16.61 -35.26 -66.42
N LYS A 114 16.72 -35.55 -65.12
CA LYS A 114 16.96 -36.92 -64.58
C LYS A 114 15.97 -37.40 -63.51
N GLU A 115 14.74 -36.88 -63.52
CA GLU A 115 13.72 -37.28 -62.55
C GLU A 115 12.94 -38.53 -63.04
N ASN A 116 13.01 -39.64 -62.28
CA ASN A 116 12.15 -40.82 -62.51
C ASN A 116 11.09 -40.89 -61.40
N ILE A 117 9.91 -40.37 -61.72
CA ILE A 117 8.76 -40.32 -60.81
C ILE A 117 8.06 -41.68 -60.87
N VAL A 118 8.33 -42.56 -59.90
CA VAL A 118 7.57 -43.80 -59.74
C VAL A 118 6.25 -43.50 -59.05
N VAL A 119 5.20 -43.37 -59.86
CA VAL A 119 3.82 -43.30 -59.39
C VAL A 119 3.39 -44.72 -59.00
N GLN A 120 3.35 -45.01 -57.70
CA GLN A 120 2.85 -46.28 -57.20
C GLN A 120 1.32 -46.21 -57.08
N LYS A 121 0.65 -47.23 -57.62
CA LYS A 121 -0.81 -47.34 -57.76
C LYS A 121 -1.43 -48.04 -56.56
#